data_AF-A0A8T5ZQV5-F1
#
_entry.id   AF-A0A8T5ZQV5-F1
#
_cell.length_a   1.000
_cell.length_b   1.000
_cell.length_c   1.000
_cell.angle_alpha   90.00
_cell.angle_beta   90.00
_cell.angle_gamma   90.00
#
_symmetry.space_group_name_H-M   'P 1'
#
loop_
_entity.id
_entity.type
_entity.pdbx_description
1 polymer ?
#
loop_
_entity_poly.entity_id
_entity_poly.type
_entity_poly.pdbx_seq_one_letter_code
_entity_poly.pdbx_strand_id
1 'polypeptide(L)'
;MNGAQWVVHALRAQGVNTVFGYPGGAIMPVYDALYDGGVEHLLCRHEQGAAMAAIGYARATGKTGVCIATSGPGATNLITGLADALLDSIPVVAITGQVSAPFIGTDAFQEVDVLGLSLACTKHSFLVQSLEELPRIMAEAFDVASSGRPGPVLVDIPKDIQLASGDLEPWFTTVENEVTFPHAEVEQARQMLAKAQKPMLYVGGGVGMAQAVPALREFLATTKMPATCTLKGLGAVEADYPYYLGMLGMHGTKAANFAVQECDLLIAVGARFDDRVTGKLNTFAPHASVIHMDIDPAEMNKLRQAHVALQGDLNALLPALQQPLNI
;
A
#
# COMPACT_ATOMS: atom_id res chain seq x y z
N MET A 1 -19.32 -12.82 -23.41
CA MET A 1 -18.93 -13.38 -22.09
C MET A 1 -19.96 -12.94 -21.05
N ASN A 2 -20.12 -13.63 -19.92
CA ASN A 2 -20.90 -13.09 -18.80
C ASN A 2 -20.02 -12.24 -17.85
N GLY A 3 -20.63 -11.49 -16.94
CA GLY A 3 -19.91 -10.62 -15.99
C GLY A 3 -18.87 -11.37 -15.16
N ALA A 4 -19.18 -12.58 -14.70
CA ALA A 4 -18.23 -13.41 -13.97
C ALA A 4 -16.98 -13.78 -14.79
N GLN A 5 -17.16 -14.13 -16.07
CA GLN A 5 -16.04 -14.36 -16.98
C GLN A 5 -15.23 -13.07 -17.23
N TRP A 6 -15.87 -11.91 -17.24
CA TRP A 6 -15.20 -10.60 -17.31
C TRP A 6 -14.35 -10.31 -16.07
N VAL A 7 -14.82 -10.65 -14.86
CA VAL A 7 -14.00 -10.54 -13.64
C VAL A 7 -12.72 -11.37 -13.78
N VAL A 8 -12.84 -12.63 -14.17
CA VAL A 8 -11.68 -13.53 -14.33
C VAL A 8 -10.74 -13.07 -15.45
N HIS A 9 -11.30 -12.57 -16.55
CA HIS A 9 -10.51 -11.96 -17.63
C HIS A 9 -9.73 -10.74 -17.13
N ALA A 10 -10.37 -9.84 -16.39
CA ALA A 10 -9.74 -8.65 -15.82
C ALA A 10 -8.62 -9.02 -14.84
N LEU A 11 -8.84 -10.00 -13.96
CA LEU A 11 -7.80 -10.53 -13.07
C LEU A 11 -6.56 -10.98 -13.86
N ARG A 12 -6.75 -11.73 -14.95
CA ARG A 12 -5.65 -12.19 -15.80
C ARG A 12 -4.95 -11.05 -16.54
N ALA A 13 -5.71 -10.07 -17.04
CA ALA A 13 -5.15 -8.89 -17.69
C ALA A 13 -4.27 -8.08 -16.73
N GLN A 14 -4.60 -8.07 -15.43
CA GLN A 14 -3.82 -7.47 -14.35
C GLN A 14 -2.65 -8.36 -13.87
N GLY A 15 -2.39 -9.48 -14.55
CA GLY A 15 -1.31 -10.41 -14.19
C GLY A 15 -1.56 -11.23 -12.91
N VAL A 16 -2.80 -11.26 -12.42
CA VAL A 16 -3.19 -12.08 -11.27
C VAL A 16 -3.25 -13.54 -11.70
N ASN A 17 -2.51 -14.37 -10.98
CA ASN A 17 -2.47 -15.81 -11.19
C ASN A 17 -3.02 -16.60 -9.98
N THR A 18 -3.17 -15.97 -8.82
CA THR A 18 -3.59 -16.60 -7.57
C THR A 18 -4.56 -15.67 -6.84
N VAL A 19 -5.67 -16.21 -6.36
CA VAL A 19 -6.66 -15.52 -5.52
C VAL A 19 -6.94 -16.34 -4.26
N PHE A 20 -7.25 -15.66 -3.16
CA PHE A 20 -7.58 -16.29 -1.89
C PHE A 20 -9.05 -16.07 -1.57
N GLY A 21 -9.81 -17.10 -1.23
CA GLY A 21 -11.25 -16.86 -1.06
C GLY A 21 -12.03 -17.90 -0.32
N TYR A 22 -13.28 -17.55 -0.06
CA TYR A 22 -14.32 -18.45 0.43
C TYR A 22 -15.61 -18.29 -0.41
N PRO A 23 -16.18 -19.38 -0.95
CA PRO A 23 -17.35 -19.32 -1.83
C PRO A 23 -18.65 -19.04 -1.08
N GLY A 24 -19.65 -18.52 -1.79
CA GLY A 24 -21.01 -18.39 -1.29
C GLY A 24 -22.01 -17.98 -2.38
N GLY A 25 -23.30 -17.98 -2.04
CA GLY A 25 -24.39 -17.92 -3.04
C GLY A 25 -24.42 -16.65 -3.90
N ALA A 26 -23.91 -15.52 -3.39
CA ALA A 26 -23.89 -14.24 -4.08
C ALA A 26 -22.68 -14.05 -5.00
N ILE A 27 -21.58 -14.79 -4.79
CA ILE A 27 -20.35 -14.72 -5.61
C ILE A 27 -20.14 -16.00 -6.45
N MET A 28 -21.05 -16.97 -6.36
CA MET A 28 -20.93 -18.27 -7.02
C MET A 28 -20.65 -18.18 -8.54
N PRO A 29 -21.28 -17.27 -9.31
CA PRO A 29 -20.97 -17.13 -10.73
C PRO A 29 -19.47 -16.88 -11.00
N VAL A 30 -18.80 -16.07 -10.17
CA VAL A 30 -17.35 -15.84 -10.26
C VAL A 30 -16.54 -17.10 -9.93
N TYR A 31 -16.98 -17.89 -8.95
CA TYR A 31 -16.35 -19.19 -8.64
C TYR A 31 -16.50 -20.20 -9.77
N ASP A 32 -17.66 -20.25 -10.42
CA ASP A 32 -17.88 -21.08 -11.60
C ASP A 32 -16.93 -20.66 -12.74
N ALA A 33 -16.75 -19.35 -12.96
CA ALA A 33 -15.83 -18.83 -13.96
C ALA A 33 -14.35 -19.05 -13.61
N LEU A 34 -13.98 -19.15 -12.33
CA LEU A 34 -12.61 -19.44 -11.90
C LEU A 34 -12.18 -20.87 -12.25
N TYR A 35 -13.10 -21.84 -12.24
CA TYR A 35 -12.79 -23.26 -12.41
C TYR A 35 -11.95 -23.58 -13.67
N ASP A 36 -12.33 -23.01 -14.81
CA ASP A 36 -11.59 -23.11 -16.08
C ASP A 36 -10.95 -21.75 -16.48
N GLY A 37 -10.87 -20.83 -15.52
CA GLY A 37 -10.55 -19.43 -15.75
C GLY A 37 -9.07 -19.12 -15.98
N GLY A 38 -8.18 -20.01 -15.54
CA GLY A 38 -6.73 -19.81 -15.58
C GLY A 38 -6.17 -18.93 -14.46
N VAL A 39 -6.92 -18.80 -13.35
CA VAL A 39 -6.49 -18.16 -12.10
C VAL A 39 -6.64 -19.18 -10.98
N GLU A 40 -5.55 -19.48 -10.28
CA GLU A 40 -5.56 -20.42 -9.18
C GLU A 40 -6.35 -19.86 -7.99
N HIS A 41 -7.32 -20.61 -7.50
CA HIS A 41 -8.06 -20.25 -6.30
C HIS A 41 -7.60 -21.09 -5.09
N LEU A 42 -7.12 -20.41 -4.07
CA LEU A 42 -6.75 -21.01 -2.79
C LEU A 42 -7.91 -20.85 -1.79
N LEU A 43 -8.62 -21.95 -1.55
CA LEU A 43 -9.75 -22.00 -0.62
C LEU A 43 -9.27 -21.84 0.82
N CYS A 44 -9.56 -20.70 1.42
CA CYS A 44 -9.33 -20.44 2.83
C CYS A 44 -10.39 -21.15 3.70
N ARG A 45 -10.21 -21.16 5.02
CA ARG A 45 -11.21 -21.69 5.97
C ARG A 45 -12.01 -20.59 6.70
N HIS A 46 -11.70 -19.33 6.38
CA HIS A 46 -12.36 -18.13 6.87
C HIS A 46 -11.98 -16.96 5.96
N GLU A 47 -12.88 -16.02 5.66
CA GLU A 47 -12.60 -14.89 4.77
C GLU A 47 -11.55 -13.94 5.34
N GLN A 48 -11.53 -13.73 6.67
CA GLN A 48 -10.42 -13.03 7.33
C GLN A 48 -9.06 -13.68 6.98
N GLY A 49 -9.01 -15.02 6.93
CA GLY A 49 -7.82 -15.75 6.50
C GLY A 49 -7.48 -15.50 5.03
N ALA A 50 -8.48 -15.32 4.17
CA ALA A 50 -8.28 -14.94 2.77
C ALA A 50 -7.69 -13.53 2.63
N ALA A 51 -8.20 -12.55 3.38
CA ALA A 51 -7.65 -11.19 3.39
C ALA A 51 -6.20 -11.18 3.90
N MET A 52 -5.91 -11.90 4.99
CA MET A 52 -4.56 -12.00 5.53
C MET A 52 -3.59 -12.73 4.59
N ALA A 53 -4.07 -13.76 3.88
CA ALA A 53 -3.27 -14.44 2.85
C ALA A 53 -2.96 -13.51 1.67
N ALA A 54 -3.93 -12.71 1.22
CA ALA A 54 -3.72 -11.70 0.19
C ALA A 54 -2.69 -10.63 0.64
N ILE A 55 -2.76 -10.17 1.89
CA ILE A 55 -1.75 -9.26 2.48
C ILE A 55 -0.35 -9.92 2.47
N GLY A 56 -0.25 -11.17 2.92
CA GLY A 56 1.01 -11.91 2.96
C GLY A 56 1.60 -12.09 1.56
N TYR A 57 0.77 -12.47 0.59
CA TYR A 57 1.14 -12.57 -0.81
C TYR A 57 1.67 -11.24 -1.37
N ALA A 58 0.96 -10.14 -1.11
CA ALA A 58 1.36 -8.82 -1.59
C ALA A 58 2.72 -8.40 -1.03
N ARG A 59 2.94 -8.59 0.28
CA ARG A 59 4.24 -8.30 0.92
C ARG A 59 5.38 -9.15 0.37
N ALA A 60 5.14 -10.44 0.12
CA ALA A 60 6.18 -11.36 -0.31
C ALA A 60 6.58 -11.19 -1.78
N THR A 61 5.65 -10.72 -2.62
CA THR A 61 5.83 -10.67 -4.08
C THR A 61 5.98 -9.27 -4.64
N GLY A 62 5.56 -8.24 -3.89
CA GLY A 62 5.42 -6.87 -4.40
C GLY A 62 4.26 -6.67 -5.38
N LYS A 63 3.38 -7.68 -5.55
CA LYS A 63 2.19 -7.61 -6.41
C LYS A 63 0.93 -7.29 -5.60
N THR A 64 -0.15 -6.90 -6.27
CA THR A 64 -1.47 -6.74 -5.64
C THR A 64 -2.01 -8.09 -5.18
N GLY A 65 -2.34 -8.22 -3.89
CA GLY A 65 -3.03 -9.39 -3.36
C GLY A 65 -4.52 -9.33 -3.67
N VAL A 66 -5.15 -10.48 -3.95
CA VAL A 66 -6.59 -10.53 -4.27
C VAL A 66 -7.31 -11.47 -3.34
N CYS A 67 -8.36 -10.98 -2.67
CA CYS A 67 -9.24 -11.83 -1.86
C CYS A 67 -10.69 -11.78 -2.36
N ILE A 68 -11.41 -12.91 -2.25
CA ILE A 68 -12.77 -13.05 -2.77
C ILE A 68 -13.69 -13.59 -1.65
N ALA A 69 -14.83 -12.92 -1.46
CA ALA A 69 -15.87 -13.37 -0.52
C ALA A 69 -17.28 -13.24 -1.11
N THR A 70 -18.24 -13.94 -0.52
CA THR A 70 -19.67 -13.73 -0.79
C THR A 70 -20.20 -12.47 -0.09
N SER A 71 -21.48 -12.14 -0.31
CA SER A 71 -22.18 -11.03 0.33
C SER A 71 -22.29 -11.17 1.85
N GLY A 72 -22.76 -10.11 2.49
CA GLY A 72 -23.13 -10.11 3.90
C GLY A 72 -22.00 -10.61 4.81
N PRO A 73 -22.15 -11.77 5.48
CA PRO A 73 -21.14 -12.27 6.41
C PRO A 73 -19.77 -12.52 5.77
N GLY A 74 -19.72 -12.89 4.49
CA GLY A 74 -18.44 -13.10 3.80
C GLY A 74 -17.66 -11.79 3.69
N ALA A 75 -18.33 -10.75 3.21
CA ALA A 75 -17.76 -9.42 3.07
C ALA A 75 -17.40 -8.79 4.43
N THR A 76 -18.25 -8.91 5.45
CA THR A 76 -17.96 -8.34 6.78
C THR A 76 -16.75 -9.02 7.45
N ASN A 77 -16.51 -10.30 7.17
CA ASN A 77 -15.31 -11.01 7.63
C ASN A 77 -14.00 -10.50 7.00
N LEU A 78 -14.06 -9.76 5.87
CA LEU A 78 -12.87 -9.16 5.25
C LEU A 78 -12.43 -7.85 5.94
N ILE A 79 -13.34 -7.16 6.66
CA ILE A 79 -13.14 -5.78 7.14
C ILE A 79 -11.86 -5.62 7.97
N THR A 80 -11.52 -6.57 8.84
CA THR A 80 -10.29 -6.50 9.63
C THR A 80 -9.03 -6.57 8.75
N GLY A 81 -9.04 -7.42 7.71
CA GLY A 81 -7.92 -7.51 6.78
C GLY A 81 -7.79 -6.26 5.91
N LEU A 82 -8.91 -5.65 5.50
CA LEU A 82 -8.89 -4.37 4.80
C LEU A 82 -8.31 -3.26 5.69
N ALA A 83 -8.72 -3.19 6.96
CA ALA A 83 -8.14 -2.21 7.89
C ALA A 83 -6.62 -2.40 8.07
N ASP A 84 -6.15 -3.65 8.20
CA ASP A 84 -4.71 -3.96 8.27
C ASP A 84 -3.97 -3.50 7.01
N ALA A 85 -4.48 -3.87 5.84
CA ALA A 85 -3.90 -3.48 4.57
C ALA A 85 -3.86 -1.96 4.39
N LEU A 86 -4.89 -1.22 4.82
CA LEU A 86 -4.91 0.24 4.73
C LEU A 86 -3.84 0.88 5.63
N LEU A 87 -3.79 0.48 6.90
CA LEU A 87 -2.88 1.05 7.89
C LEU A 87 -1.41 0.79 7.57
N ASP A 88 -1.14 -0.33 6.91
CA ASP A 88 0.20 -0.73 6.45
C ASP A 88 0.47 -0.44 4.98
N SER A 89 -0.50 0.16 4.28
CA SER A 89 -0.37 0.59 2.87
C SER A 89 -0.03 -0.57 1.93
N ILE A 90 -0.81 -1.65 2.01
CA ILE A 90 -0.62 -2.87 1.24
C ILE A 90 -1.62 -2.92 0.08
N PRO A 91 -1.18 -3.15 -1.17
CA PRO A 91 -2.07 -3.23 -2.32
C PRO A 91 -2.90 -4.53 -2.26
N VAL A 92 -4.19 -4.39 -2.00
CA VAL A 92 -5.14 -5.50 -1.97
C VAL A 92 -6.38 -5.11 -2.78
N VAL A 93 -6.89 -6.03 -3.60
CA VAL A 93 -8.22 -5.90 -4.21
C VAL A 93 -9.13 -6.97 -3.61
N ALA A 94 -10.18 -6.54 -2.93
CA ALA A 94 -11.19 -7.41 -2.35
C ALA A 94 -12.43 -7.42 -3.24
N ILE A 95 -12.80 -8.59 -3.75
CA ILE A 95 -13.97 -8.77 -4.61
C ILE A 95 -15.06 -9.44 -3.78
N THR A 96 -16.20 -8.77 -3.65
CA THR A 96 -17.35 -9.29 -2.91
C THR A 96 -18.52 -9.51 -3.85
N GLY A 97 -19.25 -10.61 -3.64
CA GLY A 97 -20.57 -10.77 -4.25
C GLY A 97 -21.59 -9.94 -3.48
N GLN A 98 -22.64 -9.50 -4.14
CA GLN A 98 -23.77 -8.80 -3.52
C GLN A 98 -25.10 -9.42 -3.96
N VAL A 99 -26.19 -9.15 -3.23
CA VAL A 99 -27.54 -9.40 -3.72
C VAL A 99 -27.75 -8.74 -5.09
N SER A 100 -28.71 -9.24 -5.87
CA SER A 100 -29.00 -8.61 -7.17
C SER A 100 -29.42 -7.15 -6.99
N ALA A 101 -29.07 -6.27 -7.93
CA ALA A 101 -29.22 -4.82 -7.78
C ALA A 101 -30.63 -4.36 -7.35
N PRO A 102 -31.75 -4.94 -7.84
CA PRO A 102 -33.10 -4.55 -7.39
C PRO A 102 -33.42 -4.85 -5.92
N PHE A 103 -32.62 -5.70 -5.26
CA PHE A 103 -32.80 -6.06 -3.85
C PHE A 103 -31.91 -5.26 -2.90
N ILE A 104 -31.00 -4.44 -3.41
CA ILE A 104 -30.18 -3.56 -2.57
C ILE A 104 -31.09 -2.52 -1.90
N GLY A 105 -30.94 -2.35 -0.59
CA GLY A 105 -31.73 -1.51 0.30
C GLY A 105 -33.03 -2.14 0.79
N THR A 106 -33.23 -3.46 0.63
CA THR A 106 -34.52 -4.12 0.94
C THR A 106 -34.48 -5.09 2.11
N ASP A 107 -33.36 -5.17 2.83
CA ASP A 107 -33.08 -6.17 3.86
C ASP A 107 -33.16 -7.60 3.30
N ALA A 108 -32.63 -7.79 2.09
CA ALA A 108 -32.58 -9.09 1.44
C ALA A 108 -31.68 -10.08 2.19
N PHE A 109 -31.85 -11.38 1.91
CA PHE A 109 -31.07 -12.43 2.57
C PHE A 109 -29.56 -12.24 2.32
N GLN A 110 -28.79 -12.14 3.41
CA GLN A 110 -27.35 -11.87 3.40
C GLN A 110 -26.97 -10.55 2.71
N GLU A 111 -27.87 -9.57 2.70
CA GLU A 111 -27.56 -8.19 2.34
C GLU A 111 -26.91 -7.45 3.52
N VAL A 112 -25.86 -6.69 3.22
CA VAL A 112 -25.21 -5.73 4.12
C VAL A 112 -24.71 -4.57 3.26
N ASP A 113 -24.78 -3.34 3.75
CA ASP A 113 -24.10 -2.18 3.16
C ASP A 113 -22.57 -2.28 3.36
N VAL A 114 -21.94 -3.14 2.57
CA VAL A 114 -20.49 -3.37 2.60
C VAL A 114 -19.74 -2.12 2.17
N LEU A 115 -20.30 -1.33 1.25
CA LEU A 115 -19.73 -0.06 0.84
C LEU A 115 -19.60 0.87 2.05
N GLY A 116 -20.69 1.13 2.77
CA GLY A 116 -20.67 1.96 3.98
C GLY A 116 -19.71 1.46 5.06
N LEU A 117 -19.62 0.15 5.27
CA LEU A 117 -18.67 -0.45 6.22
C LEU A 117 -17.20 -0.26 5.79
N SER A 118 -16.92 -0.35 4.49
CA SER A 118 -15.55 -0.35 3.96
C SER A 118 -14.94 1.04 3.79
N LEU A 119 -15.73 2.11 3.78
CA LEU A 119 -15.26 3.49 3.59
C LEU A 119 -14.17 3.91 4.60
N ALA A 120 -14.21 3.37 5.83
CA ALA A 120 -13.24 3.70 6.87
C ALA A 120 -11.96 2.84 6.83
N CYS A 121 -11.96 1.75 6.08
CA CYS A 121 -10.88 0.76 6.07
C CYS A 121 -10.38 0.38 4.66
N THR A 122 -10.77 1.16 3.64
CA THR A 122 -10.28 1.02 2.27
C THR A 122 -9.72 2.34 1.76
N LYS A 123 -8.80 2.26 0.79
CA LYS A 123 -8.35 3.41 0.00
C LYS A 123 -9.47 3.90 -0.91
N HIS A 124 -10.23 2.96 -1.46
CA HIS A 124 -11.42 3.23 -2.26
C HIS A 124 -12.35 2.02 -2.28
N SER A 125 -13.61 2.22 -2.66
CA SER A 125 -14.58 1.15 -2.79
C SER A 125 -15.52 1.43 -3.95
N PHE A 126 -15.86 0.38 -4.69
CA PHE A 126 -16.79 0.41 -5.82
C PHE A 126 -17.99 -0.50 -5.55
N LEU A 127 -19.18 -0.02 -5.93
CA LEU A 127 -20.35 -0.86 -6.15
C LEU A 127 -20.62 -0.87 -7.65
N VAL A 128 -20.49 -2.03 -8.28
CA VAL A 128 -20.76 -2.18 -9.71
C VAL A 128 -22.26 -2.10 -9.96
N GLN A 129 -22.69 -1.18 -10.81
CA GLN A 129 -24.08 -0.86 -11.13
C GLN A 129 -24.53 -1.42 -12.48
N SER A 130 -23.60 -1.70 -13.40
CA SER A 130 -23.91 -2.33 -14.67
C SER A 130 -22.78 -3.23 -15.19
N LEU A 131 -23.11 -4.10 -16.16
CA LEU A 131 -22.11 -4.96 -16.80
C LEU A 131 -21.07 -4.13 -17.58
N GLU A 132 -21.50 -3.03 -18.20
CA GLU A 132 -20.69 -2.21 -19.10
C GLU A 132 -19.53 -1.50 -18.39
N GLU A 133 -19.68 -1.16 -17.12
CA GLU A 133 -18.63 -0.50 -16.34
C GLU A 133 -17.65 -1.46 -15.65
N LEU A 134 -17.99 -2.76 -15.60
CA LEU A 134 -17.19 -3.75 -14.88
C LEU A 134 -15.72 -3.78 -15.33
N PRO A 135 -15.37 -3.78 -16.64
CA PRO A 135 -13.97 -3.75 -17.07
C PRO A 135 -13.21 -2.51 -16.56
N ARG A 136 -13.86 -1.33 -16.60
CA ARG A 136 -13.28 -0.08 -16.11
C ARG A 136 -13.06 -0.11 -14.61
N ILE A 137 -14.08 -0.52 -13.84
CA ILE A 137 -13.98 -0.60 -12.37
C ILE A 137 -12.89 -1.57 -11.96
N MET A 138 -12.79 -2.72 -12.61
CA MET A 138 -11.72 -3.68 -12.31
C MET A 138 -10.34 -3.09 -12.60
N ALA A 139 -10.15 -2.40 -13.72
CA ALA A 139 -8.87 -1.74 -14.01
C ALA A 139 -8.55 -0.63 -12.98
N GLU A 140 -9.49 0.26 -12.72
CA GLU A 140 -9.34 1.34 -11.74
C GLU A 140 -9.08 0.80 -10.33
N ALA A 141 -9.71 -0.32 -9.94
CA ALA A 141 -9.48 -0.92 -8.63
C ALA A 141 -8.03 -1.37 -8.43
N PHE A 142 -7.42 -1.97 -9.46
CA PHE A 142 -6.00 -2.35 -9.40
C PHE A 142 -5.10 -1.13 -9.43
N ASP A 143 -5.36 -0.16 -10.30
CA ASP A 143 -4.59 1.08 -10.39
C ASP A 143 -4.63 1.85 -9.08
N VAL A 144 -5.80 2.01 -8.47
CA VAL A 144 -5.96 2.67 -7.17
C VAL A 144 -5.28 1.86 -6.08
N ALA A 145 -5.38 0.54 -6.07
CA ALA A 145 -4.75 -0.29 -5.04
C ALA A 145 -3.21 -0.15 -5.05
N SER A 146 -2.59 -0.06 -6.23
CA SER A 146 -1.12 -0.07 -6.37
C SER A 146 -0.46 1.30 -6.53
N SER A 147 -1.15 2.32 -7.05
CA SER A 147 -0.55 3.62 -7.36
C SER A 147 -0.34 4.51 -6.13
N GLY A 148 0.61 5.44 -6.24
CA GLY A 148 0.93 6.42 -5.20
C GLY A 148 1.28 5.70 -3.89
N ARG A 149 0.55 6.01 -2.81
CA ARG A 149 0.54 5.19 -1.61
C ARG A 149 -0.41 4.00 -1.80
N PRO A 150 0.09 2.75 -1.83
CA PRO A 150 -0.75 1.58 -2.02
C PRO A 150 -1.76 1.38 -0.88
N GLY A 151 -2.82 0.64 -1.16
CA GLY A 151 -3.84 0.32 -0.17
C GLY A 151 -4.92 -0.61 -0.69
N PRO A 152 -5.86 -1.01 0.18
CA PRO A 152 -6.92 -1.93 -0.20
C PRO A 152 -8.05 -1.23 -0.95
N VAL A 153 -8.57 -1.88 -1.98
CA VAL A 153 -9.77 -1.46 -2.72
C VAL A 153 -10.81 -2.57 -2.66
N LEU A 154 -12.06 -2.23 -2.37
CA LEU A 154 -13.19 -3.17 -2.42
C LEU A 154 -13.98 -2.98 -3.71
N VAL A 155 -14.37 -4.08 -4.35
CA VAL A 155 -15.24 -4.11 -5.52
C VAL A 155 -16.42 -5.03 -5.22
N ASP A 156 -17.59 -4.44 -4.99
CA ASP A 156 -18.83 -5.15 -4.68
C ASP A 156 -19.65 -5.36 -5.96
N ILE A 157 -19.96 -6.62 -6.29
CA ILE A 157 -20.54 -7.00 -7.58
C ILE A 157 -21.90 -7.71 -7.36
N PRO A 158 -23.02 -7.05 -7.68
CA PRO A 158 -24.35 -7.66 -7.69
C PRO A 158 -24.43 -8.94 -8.52
N LYS A 159 -25.14 -9.95 -8.00
CA LYS A 159 -25.24 -11.27 -8.62
C LYS A 159 -25.83 -11.25 -10.04
N ASP A 160 -26.79 -10.38 -10.30
CA ASP A 160 -27.38 -10.20 -11.63
C ASP A 160 -26.39 -9.63 -12.64
N ILE A 161 -25.47 -8.75 -12.22
CA ILE A 161 -24.39 -8.25 -13.07
C ILE A 161 -23.37 -9.35 -13.38
N GLN A 162 -23.04 -10.20 -12.41
CA GLN A 162 -22.15 -11.34 -12.65
C GLN A 162 -22.74 -12.32 -13.69
N LEU A 163 -24.06 -12.46 -13.74
CA LEU A 163 -24.78 -13.34 -14.66
C LEU A 163 -25.09 -12.69 -16.02
N ALA A 164 -25.17 -11.36 -16.06
CA ALA A 164 -25.44 -10.60 -17.27
C ALA A 164 -24.41 -10.93 -18.35
N SER A 165 -24.88 -11.02 -19.60
CA SER A 165 -24.05 -11.36 -20.76
C SER A 165 -23.98 -10.19 -21.73
N GLY A 166 -22.79 -9.92 -22.22
CA GLY A 166 -22.52 -8.84 -23.16
C GLY A 166 -21.13 -8.96 -23.76
N ASP A 167 -20.96 -8.32 -24.90
CA ASP A 167 -19.66 -8.11 -25.53
C ASP A 167 -19.16 -6.74 -25.10
N LEU A 168 -18.10 -6.74 -24.30
CA LEU A 168 -17.45 -5.54 -23.78
C LEU A 168 -16.06 -5.41 -24.40
N GLU A 169 -15.53 -4.20 -24.37
CA GLU A 169 -14.14 -3.94 -24.71
C GLU A 169 -13.29 -3.94 -23.42
N PRO A 170 -12.08 -4.53 -23.44
CA PRO A 170 -11.13 -4.38 -22.35
C PRO A 170 -10.84 -2.90 -22.09
N TRP A 171 -10.78 -2.52 -20.81
CA TRP A 171 -10.41 -1.17 -20.41
C TRP A 171 -8.90 -1.06 -20.24
N PHE A 172 -8.30 -0.04 -20.82
CA PHE A 172 -6.89 0.31 -20.64
C PHE A 172 -6.79 1.69 -20.01
N THR A 173 -6.24 1.78 -18.80
CA THR A 173 -5.95 3.07 -18.19
C THR A 173 -4.76 3.71 -18.89
N THR A 174 -4.92 4.95 -19.35
CA THR A 174 -3.89 5.72 -20.08
C THR A 174 -3.32 6.89 -19.28
N VAL A 175 -3.69 7.02 -18.01
CA VAL A 175 -3.32 8.19 -17.21
C VAL A 175 -2.08 7.89 -16.38
N GLU A 176 -0.93 8.35 -16.85
CA GLU A 176 0.25 8.49 -16.00
C GLU A 176 0.02 9.66 -15.05
N ASN A 177 0.08 9.42 -13.73
CA ASN A 177 0.16 10.50 -12.77
C ASN A 177 1.55 11.12 -12.85
N GLU A 178 1.70 12.23 -13.57
CA GLU A 178 2.95 13.00 -13.57
C GLU A 178 3.17 13.59 -12.17
N VAL A 179 4.09 12.99 -11.41
CA VAL A 179 4.63 13.62 -10.21
C VAL A 179 5.79 14.51 -10.62
N THR A 180 5.59 15.83 -10.56
CA THR A 180 6.63 16.80 -10.87
C THR A 180 7.82 16.64 -9.93
N PHE A 181 9.01 16.47 -10.49
CA PHE A 181 10.23 16.32 -9.70
C PHE A 181 10.59 17.63 -8.95
N PRO A 182 10.79 17.61 -7.62
CA PRO A 182 10.96 18.81 -6.81
C PRO A 182 12.40 19.33 -6.82
N HIS A 183 12.83 19.92 -7.96
CA HIS A 183 14.23 20.34 -8.16
C HIS A 183 14.75 21.34 -7.12
N ALA A 184 13.93 22.31 -6.71
CA ALA A 184 14.36 23.36 -5.78
C ALA A 184 14.55 22.80 -4.37
N GLU A 185 13.64 21.95 -3.92
CA GLU A 185 13.65 21.29 -2.62
C GLU A 185 14.80 20.26 -2.55
N VAL A 186 15.08 19.55 -3.65
CA VAL A 186 16.25 18.65 -3.73
C VAL A 186 17.54 19.41 -3.50
N GLU A 187 17.71 20.58 -4.12
CA GLU A 187 18.91 21.40 -3.93
C GLU A 187 19.02 21.91 -2.48
N GLN A 188 17.91 22.33 -1.87
CA GLN A 188 17.86 22.70 -0.45
C GLN A 188 18.27 21.52 0.46
N ALA A 189 17.75 20.32 0.19
CA ALA A 189 18.11 19.11 0.93
C ALA A 189 19.59 18.76 0.78
N ARG A 190 20.18 18.88 -0.43
CA ARG A 190 21.62 18.69 -0.64
C ARG A 190 22.47 19.67 0.17
N GLN A 191 22.05 20.93 0.27
CA GLN A 191 22.75 21.93 1.08
C GLN A 191 22.66 21.64 2.58
N MET A 192 21.52 21.13 3.05
CA MET A 192 21.36 20.68 4.44
C MET A 192 22.28 19.49 4.74
N LEU A 193 22.29 18.48 3.85
CA LEU A 193 23.18 17.32 3.96
C LEU A 193 24.65 17.72 4.02
N ALA A 194 25.09 18.68 3.20
CA ALA A 194 26.48 19.14 3.16
C ALA A 194 26.93 19.87 4.44
N LYS A 195 25.99 20.43 5.21
CA LYS A 195 26.27 21.15 6.46
C LYS A 195 26.16 20.28 7.71
N ALA A 196 25.42 19.17 7.63
CA ALA A 196 25.15 18.29 8.75
C ALA A 196 26.45 17.66 9.29
N GLN A 197 26.56 17.60 10.62
CA GLN A 197 27.66 16.95 11.34
C GLN A 197 27.23 15.61 11.96
N LYS A 198 25.93 15.45 12.24
CA LYS A 198 25.34 14.23 12.79
C LYS A 198 24.07 13.83 12.02
N PRO A 199 24.16 13.59 10.69
CA PRO A 199 23.01 13.17 9.91
C PRO A 199 22.58 11.75 10.29
N MET A 200 21.27 11.52 10.31
CA MET A 200 20.67 10.24 10.63
C MET A 200 19.60 9.86 9.61
N LEU A 201 19.74 8.69 9.01
CA LEU A 201 18.75 8.15 8.08
C LEU A 201 17.68 7.36 8.84
N TYR A 202 16.42 7.77 8.70
CA TYR A 202 15.26 7.15 9.30
C TYR A 202 14.42 6.47 8.21
N VAL A 203 14.58 5.16 8.08
CA VAL A 203 14.04 4.38 6.96
C VAL A 203 12.69 3.73 7.33
N GLY A 204 11.66 4.01 6.57
CA GLY A 204 10.32 3.42 6.74
C GLY A 204 10.01 2.31 5.74
N GLY A 205 8.76 1.81 5.81
CA GLY A 205 8.29 0.74 4.91
C GLY A 205 8.14 1.16 3.47
N GLY A 206 8.01 2.47 3.21
CA GLY A 206 7.86 3.01 1.86
C GLY A 206 9.03 2.66 0.93
N VAL A 207 10.25 2.45 1.46
CA VAL A 207 11.39 2.01 0.64
C VAL A 207 11.15 0.64 0.02
N GLY A 208 10.68 -0.33 0.81
CA GLY A 208 10.39 -1.67 0.30
C GLY A 208 9.23 -1.65 -0.71
N MET A 209 8.19 -0.89 -0.40
CA MET A 209 7.00 -0.76 -1.25
C MET A 209 7.30 -0.10 -2.60
N ALA A 210 8.16 0.91 -2.61
CA ALA A 210 8.62 1.58 -3.82
C ALA A 210 9.70 0.78 -4.58
N GLN A 211 10.06 -0.43 -4.12
CA GLN A 211 11.17 -1.22 -4.66
C GLN A 211 12.51 -0.46 -4.67
N ALA A 212 12.66 0.53 -3.77
CA ALA A 212 13.80 1.45 -3.72
C ALA A 212 14.95 0.95 -2.83
N VAL A 213 14.93 -0.33 -2.44
CA VAL A 213 16.00 -0.94 -1.63
C VAL A 213 17.38 -0.83 -2.29
N PRO A 214 17.55 -1.08 -3.61
CA PRO A 214 18.84 -0.87 -4.27
C PRO A 214 19.29 0.60 -4.23
N ALA A 215 18.40 1.54 -4.51
CA ALA A 215 18.68 2.98 -4.48
C ALA A 215 19.08 3.45 -3.07
N LEU A 216 18.41 2.96 -2.02
CA LEU A 216 18.74 3.23 -0.63
C LEU A 216 20.16 2.73 -0.28
N ARG A 217 20.50 1.52 -0.71
CA ARG A 217 21.80 0.90 -0.39
C ARG A 217 22.94 1.63 -1.10
N GLU A 218 22.74 2.04 -2.35
CA GLU A 218 23.71 2.88 -3.08
C GLU A 218 23.89 4.26 -2.42
N PHE A 219 22.79 4.87 -1.99
CA PHE A 219 22.81 6.11 -1.22
C PHE A 219 23.62 5.95 0.08
N LEU A 220 23.41 4.87 0.83
CA LEU A 220 24.16 4.57 2.06
C LEU A 220 25.63 4.23 1.82
N ALA A 221 25.96 3.57 0.70
CA ALA A 221 27.33 3.27 0.32
C ALA A 221 28.15 4.54 0.02
N THR A 222 27.50 5.53 -0.60
CA THR A 222 28.13 6.82 -0.92
C THR A 222 28.21 7.75 0.28
N THR A 223 27.11 7.88 1.03
CA THR A 223 27.01 8.84 2.15
C THR A 223 27.68 8.34 3.43
N LYS A 224 27.76 7.01 3.62
CA LYS A 224 28.25 6.35 4.85
C LYS A 224 27.52 6.84 6.11
N MET A 225 26.25 7.22 5.97
CA MET A 225 25.44 7.80 7.03
C MET A 225 24.92 6.74 8.01
N PRO A 226 24.89 7.02 9.33
CA PRO A 226 24.16 6.20 10.29
C PRO A 226 22.69 6.01 9.90
N ALA A 227 22.21 4.77 10.01
CA ALA A 227 20.86 4.40 9.57
C ALA A 227 20.09 3.63 10.63
N THR A 228 18.78 3.88 10.70
CA THR A 228 17.83 3.13 11.51
C THR A 228 16.56 2.87 10.72
N CYS A 229 15.79 1.85 11.11
CA CYS A 229 14.56 1.46 10.44
C CYS A 229 13.37 1.52 11.40
N THR A 230 12.19 1.85 10.88
CA THR A 230 10.93 1.43 11.51
C THR A 230 10.82 -0.10 11.50
N LEU A 231 9.84 -0.64 12.24
CA LEU A 231 9.47 -2.04 12.12
C LEU A 231 9.16 -2.45 10.66
N LYS A 232 8.53 -1.56 9.88
CA LYS A 232 8.16 -1.83 8.48
C LYS A 232 9.31 -1.64 7.50
N GLY A 233 10.36 -0.92 7.89
CA GLY A 233 11.57 -0.72 7.08
C GLY A 233 12.64 -1.81 7.27
N LEU A 234 12.41 -2.78 8.16
CA LEU A 234 13.37 -3.87 8.40
C LEU A 234 13.66 -4.65 7.10
N GLY A 235 14.95 -4.90 6.84
CA GLY A 235 15.44 -5.55 5.63
C GLY A 235 15.85 -4.60 4.50
N ALA A 236 15.44 -3.32 4.56
CA ALA A 236 15.86 -2.33 3.56
C ALA A 236 17.36 -2.00 3.66
N VAL A 237 17.85 -1.77 4.89
CA VAL A 237 19.27 -1.63 5.19
C VAL A 237 19.89 -3.02 5.36
N GLU A 238 21.07 -3.23 4.78
CA GLU A 238 21.81 -4.49 4.94
C GLU A 238 22.24 -4.70 6.40
N ALA A 239 22.16 -5.94 6.87
CA ALA A 239 22.45 -6.28 8.27
C ALA A 239 23.92 -6.06 8.65
N ASP A 240 24.83 -6.16 7.67
CA ASP A 240 26.28 -5.96 7.84
C ASP A 240 26.74 -4.53 7.54
N TYR A 241 25.81 -3.62 7.22
CA TYR A 241 26.15 -2.21 7.03
C TYR A 241 26.75 -1.64 8.32
N PRO A 242 28.02 -1.16 8.32
CA PRO A 242 28.74 -0.84 9.55
C PRO A 242 28.10 0.24 10.42
N TYR A 243 27.24 1.08 9.84
CA TYR A 243 26.56 2.19 10.52
C TYR A 243 25.07 1.92 10.75
N TYR A 244 24.62 0.68 10.61
CA TYR A 244 23.24 0.29 10.90
C TYR A 244 23.02 0.13 12.41
N LEU A 245 22.10 0.92 12.96
CA LEU A 245 21.77 0.92 14.39
C LEU A 245 20.57 0.04 14.75
N GLY A 246 19.99 -0.67 13.77
CA GLY A 246 18.80 -1.49 13.97
C GLY A 246 17.51 -0.68 14.02
N MET A 247 16.48 -1.27 14.63
CA MET A 247 15.17 -0.64 14.77
C MET A 247 15.18 0.46 15.83
N LEU A 248 14.50 1.58 15.59
CA LEU A 248 14.20 2.62 16.60
C LEU A 248 12.78 2.47 17.18
N GLY A 249 12.47 3.24 18.22
CA GLY A 249 11.14 3.37 18.80
C GLY A 249 10.99 2.70 20.16
N MET A 250 9.75 2.44 20.55
CA MET A 250 9.33 1.90 21.86
C MET A 250 10.08 0.62 22.25
N HIS A 251 10.33 -0.25 21.27
CA HIS A 251 11.10 -1.50 21.42
C HIS A 251 12.37 -1.51 20.53
N GLY A 252 12.84 -0.32 20.15
CA GLY A 252 14.05 -0.16 19.37
C GLY A 252 15.32 -0.35 20.19
N THR A 253 16.46 -0.38 19.50
CA THR A 253 17.76 -0.43 20.15
C THR A 253 18.04 0.88 20.87
N LYS A 254 18.74 0.80 22.00
CA LYS A 254 19.15 1.98 22.77
C LYS A 254 20.02 2.92 21.91
N ALA A 255 20.90 2.34 21.09
CA ALA A 255 21.81 3.07 20.22
C ALA A 255 21.06 3.87 19.14
N ALA A 256 20.08 3.26 18.45
CA ALA A 256 19.26 3.96 17.46
C ALA A 256 18.49 5.12 18.09
N ASN A 257 17.86 4.89 19.24
CA ASN A 257 17.10 5.92 19.94
C ASN A 257 17.99 7.08 20.39
N PHE A 258 19.19 6.83 20.92
CA PHE A 258 20.12 7.91 21.28
C PHE A 258 20.63 8.69 20.06
N ALA A 259 21.03 7.99 19.00
CA ALA A 259 21.52 8.63 17.78
C ALA A 259 20.47 9.57 17.17
N VAL A 260 19.20 9.14 17.12
CA VAL A 260 18.09 10.00 16.64
C VAL A 260 17.87 11.20 17.56
N GLN A 261 18.04 11.07 18.87
CA GLN A 261 17.88 12.20 19.79
C GLN A 261 19.03 13.22 19.70
N GLU A 262 20.23 12.77 19.31
CA GLU A 262 21.43 13.60 19.20
C GLU A 262 21.73 14.11 17.78
N CYS A 263 20.97 13.64 16.77
CA CYS A 263 21.18 14.04 15.38
C CYS A 263 20.83 15.54 15.16
N ASP A 264 21.57 16.17 14.25
CA ASP A 264 21.32 17.55 13.81
C ASP A 264 20.53 17.61 12.49
N LEU A 265 20.49 16.49 11.76
CA LEU A 265 19.68 16.30 10.57
C LEU A 265 19.05 14.90 10.58
N LEU A 266 17.73 14.84 10.54
CA LEU A 266 16.97 13.60 10.40
C LEU A 266 16.38 13.54 8.99
N ILE A 267 16.71 12.49 8.24
CA ILE A 267 16.17 12.25 6.90
C ILE A 267 15.19 11.07 6.98
N ALA A 268 13.90 11.37 6.98
CA ALA A 268 12.83 10.38 6.97
C ALA A 268 12.56 9.93 5.53
N VAL A 269 12.76 8.64 5.25
CA VAL A 269 12.61 8.06 3.91
C VAL A 269 11.48 7.03 3.92
N GLY A 270 10.32 7.39 3.35
CA GLY A 270 9.14 6.52 3.28
C GLY A 270 8.59 6.13 4.66
N ALA A 271 8.62 7.07 5.61
CA ALA A 271 8.21 6.87 7.00
C ALA A 271 7.19 7.93 7.45
N ARG A 272 6.28 7.54 8.36
CA ARG A 272 5.12 8.36 8.76
C ARG A 272 5.13 8.88 10.21
N PHE A 273 6.29 8.87 10.87
CA PHE A 273 6.47 9.38 12.25
C PHE A 273 5.43 8.86 13.27
N ASP A 274 5.11 7.56 13.24
CA ASP A 274 4.10 6.98 14.14
C ASP A 274 4.45 7.11 15.63
N ASP A 275 3.44 6.98 16.51
CA ASP A 275 3.59 7.13 17.96
C ASP A 275 4.48 6.06 18.60
N ARG A 276 4.57 4.87 17.99
CA ARG A 276 5.42 3.77 18.49
C ARG A 276 6.89 4.01 18.18
N VAL A 277 7.19 4.80 17.16
CA VAL A 277 8.54 5.32 16.89
C VAL A 277 8.83 6.57 17.71
N THR A 278 7.98 7.58 17.61
CA THR A 278 8.29 8.93 18.12
C THR A 278 8.06 9.09 19.62
N GLY A 279 7.18 8.27 20.21
CA GLY A 279 6.73 8.45 21.59
C GLY A 279 6.10 9.82 21.79
N LYS A 280 6.76 10.69 22.56
CA LYS A 280 6.34 12.09 22.69
C LYS A 280 6.96 12.91 21.57
N LEU A 281 6.15 13.24 20.57
CA LEU A 281 6.57 13.91 19.33
C LEU A 281 7.36 15.22 19.56
N ASN A 282 6.96 16.04 20.54
CA ASN A 282 7.67 17.29 20.87
C ASN A 282 9.10 17.08 21.39
N THR A 283 9.42 15.87 21.83
CA THR A 283 10.74 15.48 22.34
C THR A 283 11.47 14.52 21.41
N PHE A 284 10.94 14.28 20.20
CA PHE A 284 11.55 13.40 19.22
C PHE A 284 12.47 14.20 18.30
N ALA A 285 13.75 13.77 18.22
CA ALA A 285 14.81 14.43 17.46
C ALA A 285 14.81 15.97 17.69
N PRO A 286 14.94 16.43 18.96
CA PRO A 286 14.67 17.81 19.34
C PRO A 286 15.65 18.82 18.71
N HIS A 287 16.83 18.36 18.30
CA HIS A 287 17.89 19.19 17.72
C HIS A 287 17.98 19.08 16.20
N ALA A 288 17.17 18.20 15.59
CA ALA A 288 17.29 17.88 14.18
C ALA A 288 16.46 18.82 13.30
N SER A 289 17.10 19.37 12.27
CA SER A 289 16.38 19.72 11.05
C SER A 289 15.86 18.46 10.38
N VAL A 290 14.75 18.56 9.64
CA VAL A 290 14.05 17.37 9.10
C VAL A 290 13.93 17.48 7.59
N ILE A 291 14.39 16.45 6.88
CA ILE A 291 14.04 16.18 5.49
C ILE A 291 13.04 15.02 5.50
N HIS A 292 11.89 15.18 4.85
CA HIS A 292 10.86 14.13 4.79
C HIS A 292 10.56 13.78 3.34
N MET A 293 10.81 12.52 2.98
CA MET A 293 10.60 11.95 1.65
C MET A 293 9.45 10.95 1.72
N ASP A 294 8.39 11.20 0.97
CA ASP A 294 7.19 10.36 0.93
C ASP A 294 6.46 10.55 -0.40
N ILE A 295 5.72 9.54 -0.83
CA ILE A 295 4.88 9.62 -2.04
C ILE A 295 3.54 10.29 -1.71
N ASP A 296 3.08 10.19 -0.46
CA ASP A 296 1.78 10.69 0.00
C ASP A 296 1.90 12.13 0.53
N PRO A 297 1.34 13.13 -0.19
CA PRO A 297 1.37 14.51 0.28
C PRO A 297 0.64 14.70 1.62
N ALA A 298 -0.31 13.83 1.98
CA ALA A 298 -1.02 13.90 3.26
C ALA A 298 -0.16 13.47 4.46
N GLU A 299 0.95 12.77 4.24
CA GLU A 299 1.91 12.43 5.30
C GLU A 299 2.88 13.57 5.59
N MET A 300 3.10 14.46 4.62
CA MET A 300 4.00 15.61 4.77
C MET A 300 3.46 16.59 5.81
N ASN A 301 4.30 16.99 6.77
CA ASN A 301 3.96 17.92 7.85
C ASN A 301 2.79 17.51 8.76
N LYS A 302 2.26 16.29 8.62
CA LYS A 302 1.10 15.83 9.41
C LYS A 302 1.41 15.73 10.90
N LEU A 303 2.54 15.09 11.23
CA LEU A 303 2.97 14.89 12.61
C LEU A 303 4.21 15.73 12.93
N ARG A 304 5.22 15.69 12.06
CA ARG A 304 6.46 16.45 12.21
C ARG A 304 6.60 17.44 11.07
N GLN A 305 6.77 18.72 11.39
CA GLN A 305 7.09 19.74 10.40
C GLN A 305 8.45 19.46 9.77
N ALA A 306 8.47 19.22 8.46
CA ALA A 306 9.69 19.10 7.68
C ALA A 306 10.26 20.50 7.39
N HIS A 307 11.58 20.60 7.40
CA HIS A 307 12.27 21.79 6.89
C HIS A 307 12.35 21.73 5.36
N VAL A 308 12.50 20.53 4.80
CA VAL A 308 12.35 20.24 3.37
C VAL A 308 11.49 19.00 3.21
N ALA A 309 10.39 19.11 2.46
CA ALA A 309 9.53 18.00 2.09
C ALA A 309 9.80 17.64 0.63
N LEU A 310 10.08 16.36 0.36
CA LEU A 310 10.36 15.83 -0.97
C LEU A 310 9.27 14.83 -1.33
N GLN A 311 8.24 15.34 -2.03
CA GLN A 311 7.19 14.48 -2.57
C GLN A 311 7.69 13.80 -3.84
N GLY A 312 7.64 12.47 -3.90
CA GLY A 312 7.95 11.74 -5.12
C GLY A 312 8.46 10.32 -4.92
N ASP A 313 8.80 9.69 -6.04
CA ASP A 313 9.37 8.34 -6.05
C ASP A 313 10.76 8.34 -5.41
N LEU A 314 10.95 7.47 -4.41
CA LEU A 314 12.20 7.29 -3.71
C LEU A 314 13.33 6.83 -4.65
N ASN A 315 13.02 6.13 -5.75
CA ASN A 315 13.99 5.75 -6.77
C ASN A 315 14.56 6.95 -7.55
N ALA A 316 13.82 8.06 -7.62
CA ALA A 316 14.29 9.30 -8.23
C ALA A 316 14.95 10.21 -7.18
N LEU A 317 14.36 10.30 -5.99
CA LEU A 317 14.80 11.23 -4.95
C LEU A 317 16.11 10.81 -4.26
N LEU A 318 16.29 9.51 -3.95
CA LEU A 318 17.50 9.03 -3.28
C LEU A 318 18.78 9.28 -4.11
N PRO A 319 18.84 8.93 -5.41
CA PRO A 319 19.98 9.27 -6.25
C PRO A 319 20.24 10.76 -6.36
N ALA A 320 19.19 11.59 -6.39
CA ALA A 320 19.34 13.04 -6.49
C ALA A 320 19.99 13.68 -5.26
N LEU A 321 19.84 13.06 -4.08
CA LEU A 321 20.50 13.48 -2.84
C LEU A 321 21.87 12.84 -2.62
N GLN A 322 22.27 11.88 -3.45
CA GLN A 322 23.51 11.13 -3.29
C GLN A 322 24.72 12.05 -3.41
N GLN A 323 25.53 12.10 -2.33
CA GLN A 323 26.81 12.80 -2.27
C GLN A 323 27.67 12.29 -1.09
N PRO A 324 29.01 12.35 -1.19
CA PRO A 324 29.87 12.07 -0.05
C PRO A 324 29.61 13.06 1.09
N LEU A 325 29.68 12.56 2.33
CA LEU A 325 29.57 13.36 3.54
C LEU A 325 30.90 13.35 4.29
N ASN A 326 31.20 14.43 5.01
CA ASN A 326 32.38 14.54 5.85
C ASN A 326 31.97 14.39 7.32
N ILE A 327 31.74 13.14 7.74
CA ILE A 327 31.19 12.74 9.04
C ILE A 327 32.00 11.61 9.68
#